data_AF-A0A6A3Q790-F1
#
_entry.id   AF-A0A6A3Q790-F1
#
_cell.length_a   1.000
_cell.length_b   1.000
_cell.length_c   1.000
_cell.angle_alpha   90.00
_cell.angle_beta   90.00
_cell.angle_gamma   90.00
#
_symmetry.space_group_name_H-M   'P 1'
#
loop_
_entity.id
_entity.type
_entity.pdbx_description
1 polymer ?
#
loop_
_entity_poly.entity_id
_entity_poly.type
_entity_poly.pdbx_seq_one_letter_code
_entity_poly.pdbx_strand_id
1 'polypeptide(L)'
;MLSEGYLKHYETPKDCTASGGHELSWKIFPVVHCKTNHEYSVFLFDKDELKRLKSKEAQDHVPEVLRQEMKTLRVLRHPHVLKVEEVFEDSRRSLCFVTERVTCSLANACKNSTNIVPDHRGRVGRLHIRRTHTCRWRHRQGQRYCWSRGRESRALSARNCR
;
A
#
# COMPACT_ATOMS: atom_id res chain seq x y z
N MET A 1 -11.40 11.59 4.10
CA MET A 1 -11.29 12.68 3.10
C MET A 1 -9.82 12.96 2.86
N LEU A 2 -9.39 13.02 1.60
CA LEU A 2 -8.02 13.35 1.22
C LEU A 2 -7.73 14.83 1.51
N SER A 3 -6.49 15.15 1.85
CA SER A 3 -6.10 16.54 2.14
C SER A 3 -6.08 17.39 0.87
N GLU A 4 -6.26 18.71 1.02
CA GLU A 4 -6.12 19.64 -0.12
C GLU A 4 -4.73 19.56 -0.77
N GLY A 5 -3.69 19.28 0.03
CA GLY A 5 -2.33 19.06 -0.48
C GLY A 5 -2.24 17.90 -1.48
N TYR A 6 -3.01 16.82 -1.26
CA TYR A 6 -3.06 15.69 -2.18
C TYR A 6 -3.71 16.05 -3.52
N LEU A 7 -4.88 16.69 -3.46
CA LEU A 7 -5.69 17.00 -4.66
C LEU A 7 -5.03 18.03 -5.59
N LYS A 8 -4.00 18.75 -5.13
CA LYS A 8 -3.18 19.63 -5.96
C LYS A 8 -2.33 18.88 -6.98
N HIS A 9 -1.90 17.66 -6.65
CA HIS A 9 -0.90 16.91 -7.43
C HIS A 9 -1.45 15.62 -8.02
N TYR A 10 -2.44 14.99 -7.40
CA TYR A 10 -2.95 13.68 -7.82
C TYR A 10 -4.47 13.70 -8.01
N GLU A 11 -4.93 12.87 -8.94
CA GLU A 11 -6.35 12.67 -9.18
C GLU A 11 -7.07 12.01 -8.00
N THR A 12 -8.37 12.26 -7.88
CA THR A 12 -9.22 11.60 -6.89
C THR A 12 -9.23 10.08 -7.11
N PRO A 13 -8.87 9.27 -6.10
CA PRO A 13 -8.93 7.82 -6.17
C PRO A 13 -10.35 7.34 -6.49
N LYS A 14 -10.46 6.44 -7.47
CA LYS A 14 -11.74 5.86 -7.90
C LYS A 14 -11.91 4.45 -7.34
N ASP A 15 -11.38 3.46 -8.05
CA ASP A 15 -11.56 2.04 -7.70
C ASP A 15 -10.38 1.53 -6.88
N CYS A 16 -10.69 0.95 -5.72
CA CYS A 16 -9.69 0.23 -4.93
C CYS A 16 -9.27 -1.04 -5.66
N THR A 17 -7.97 -1.23 -5.86
CA THR A 17 -7.45 -2.38 -6.62
C THR A 17 -6.79 -3.43 -5.75
N ALA A 18 -6.39 -3.07 -4.53
CA ALA A 18 -5.74 -3.97 -3.60
C ALA A 18 -5.85 -3.47 -2.16
N SER A 19 -5.60 -4.38 -1.22
CA SER A 19 -5.31 -4.05 0.17
C SER A 19 -3.96 -4.60 0.64
N GLY A 20 -3.40 -4.01 1.70
CA GLY A 20 -2.08 -4.39 2.21
C GLY A 20 -1.74 -3.81 3.59
N GLY A 21 -0.50 -4.05 4.03
CA GLY A 21 0.01 -3.71 5.37
C GLY A 21 -0.56 -4.56 6.49
N HIS A 22 -0.37 -4.10 7.72
CA HIS A 22 -0.93 -4.70 8.91
C HIS A 22 -2.45 -4.89 8.76
N GLU A 23 -2.94 -6.11 9.01
CA GLU A 23 -4.36 -6.48 8.92
C GLU A 23 -5.09 -6.07 7.62
N LEU A 24 -4.35 -5.89 6.52
CA LEU A 24 -4.89 -5.36 5.25
C LEU A 24 -5.56 -3.99 5.37
N SER A 25 -5.17 -3.19 6.37
CA SER A 25 -5.81 -1.90 6.65
C SER A 25 -5.57 -0.85 5.57
N TRP A 26 -4.48 -0.92 4.80
CA TRP A 26 -4.30 -0.01 3.67
C TRP A 26 -5.18 -0.41 2.50
N LYS A 27 -5.99 0.53 2.02
CA LYS A 27 -6.61 0.46 0.70
C LYS A 27 -5.69 1.11 -0.33
N ILE A 28 -5.48 0.44 -1.45
CA ILE A 28 -4.52 0.84 -2.47
C ILE A 28 -5.27 1.18 -3.76
N PHE A 29 -5.09 2.42 -4.22
CA PHE A 29 -5.75 2.93 -5.40
C PHE A 29 -4.71 3.35 -6.46
N PRO A 30 -4.92 2.99 -7.74
CA PRO A 30 -4.15 3.54 -8.83
C PRO A 30 -4.55 5.00 -9.02
N VAL A 31 -3.55 5.87 -9.17
CA VAL A 31 -3.76 7.30 -9.38
C VAL A 31 -2.76 7.86 -10.37
N VAL A 32 -3.08 8.99 -10.97
CA VAL A 32 -2.22 9.69 -11.91
C VAL A 32 -1.88 11.06 -11.33
N HIS A 33 -0.63 11.50 -11.50
CA HIS A 33 -0.23 12.85 -11.14
C HIS A 33 -0.71 13.85 -12.19
N CYS A 34 -1.51 14.83 -11.79
CA CYS A 34 -2.28 15.72 -12.67
C CYS A 34 -1.42 16.46 -13.72
N LYS A 35 -0.18 16.85 -13.36
CA LYS A 35 0.72 17.58 -14.26
C LYS A 35 1.60 16.70 -15.15
N THR A 36 2.24 15.69 -14.56
CA THR A 36 3.25 14.86 -15.24
C THR A 36 2.63 13.68 -15.98
N ASN A 37 1.37 13.35 -15.70
CA ASN A 37 0.69 12.15 -16.19
C ASN A 37 1.40 10.84 -15.78
N HIS A 38 2.24 10.90 -14.74
CA HIS A 38 2.92 9.72 -14.24
C HIS A 38 1.98 8.89 -13.35
N GLU A 39 2.06 7.58 -13.48
CA GLU A 39 1.22 6.63 -12.73
C GLU A 39 1.81 6.33 -11.35
N TYR A 40 0.96 6.35 -10.34
CA TYR A 40 1.32 6.08 -8.95
C TYR A 40 0.28 5.19 -8.27
N SER A 41 0.57 4.82 -7.02
CA SER A 41 -0.40 4.20 -6.12
C SER A 41 -0.48 4.98 -4.82
N VAL A 42 -1.70 5.30 -4.41
CA VAL A 42 -1.97 5.90 -3.10
C VAL A 42 -2.43 4.82 -2.12
N PHE A 43 -1.83 4.83 -0.94
CA PHE A 43 -2.21 4.02 0.20
C PHE A 43 -3.06 4.90 1.12
N LEU A 44 -4.30 4.50 1.34
CA LEU A 44 -5.28 5.24 2.13
C LEU A 44 -5.82 4.35 3.25
N PHE A 45 -5.80 4.87 4.46
CA PHE A 45 -6.46 4.28 5.61
C PHE A 45 -7.48 5.26 6.17
N ASP A 46 -8.74 4.86 6.25
CA ASP A 46 -9.82 5.64 6.84
C ASP A 46 -9.97 5.26 8.32
N LYS A 47 -9.73 6.22 9.22
CA LYS A 47 -9.79 6.00 10.66
C LYS A 47 -11.22 5.75 11.14
N ASP A 48 -12.24 6.13 10.37
CA ASP A 48 -13.62 5.78 10.69
C ASP A 48 -13.86 4.26 10.62
N GLU A 49 -13.03 3.50 9.89
CA GLU A 49 -13.11 2.03 9.87
C GLU A 49 -12.76 1.39 11.21
N LEU A 50 -11.98 2.08 12.06
CA LEU A 50 -11.67 1.63 13.41
C LEU A 50 -12.92 1.49 14.27
N LYS A 51 -13.97 2.29 14.01
CA LYS A 51 -15.26 2.21 14.72
C LYS A 51 -15.93 0.84 14.56
N ARG A 52 -15.54 0.04 13.56
CA ARG A 52 -16.03 -1.32 13.32
C ARG A 52 -15.33 -2.36 14.19
N LEU A 53 -14.17 -2.03 14.76
CA LEU A 53 -13.43 -2.90 15.65
C LEU A 53 -14.09 -2.91 17.03
N LYS A 54 -14.26 -4.10 17.62
CA LYS A 54 -14.89 -4.27 18.92
C LYS A 54 -13.97 -3.94 20.10
N SER A 55 -12.66 -4.08 19.92
CA SER A 55 -11.66 -3.82 20.96
C SER A 55 -11.13 -2.39 20.83
N LYS A 56 -11.15 -1.66 21.95
CA LYS A 56 -10.58 -0.30 22.02
C LYS A 56 -9.07 -0.32 21.89
N GLU A 57 -8.43 -1.36 22.42
CA GLU A 57 -6.99 -1.60 22.29
C GLU A 57 -6.59 -1.72 20.83
N ALA A 58 -7.38 -2.45 20.02
CA ALA A 58 -7.16 -2.54 18.58
C ALA A 58 -7.37 -1.19 17.86
N GLN A 59 -8.36 -0.41 18.29
CA GLN A 59 -8.63 0.92 17.72
C GLN A 59 -7.46 1.89 17.90
N ASP A 60 -6.77 1.81 19.04
CA ASP A 60 -5.62 2.67 19.35
C ASP A 60 -4.32 2.12 18.73
N HIS A 61 -4.15 0.79 18.71
CA HIS A 61 -2.94 0.12 18.25
C HIS A 61 -2.78 0.14 16.71
N VAL A 62 -3.85 -0.10 15.95
CA VAL A 62 -3.76 -0.17 14.47
C VAL A 62 -3.18 1.13 13.88
N PRO A 63 -3.66 2.34 14.21
CA PRO A 63 -3.09 3.58 13.69
C PRO A 63 -1.62 3.80 14.07
N GLU A 64 -1.20 3.35 15.26
CA GLU A 64 0.20 3.43 15.68
C GLU A 64 1.10 2.56 14.79
N VAL A 65 0.70 1.31 14.55
CA VAL A 65 1.40 0.39 13.65
C VAL A 65 1.48 0.97 12.25
N LEU A 66 0.38 1.47 11.70
CA LEU A 66 0.34 2.04 10.35
C LEU A 66 1.26 3.27 10.20
N ARG A 67 1.36 4.12 11.22
CA ARG A 67 2.33 5.23 11.21
C ARG A 67 3.77 4.73 11.20
N GLN A 68 4.06 3.68 11.97
CA GLN A 68 5.38 3.08 12.02
C GLN A 68 5.73 2.39 10.70
N GLU A 69 4.77 1.77 10.02
CA GLU A 69 4.91 1.25 8.66
C GLU A 69 5.30 2.35 7.67
N MET A 70 4.57 3.47 7.66
CA MET A 70 4.89 4.62 6.79
C MET A 70 6.30 5.15 7.08
N LYS A 71 6.63 5.39 8.36
CA LYS A 71 7.97 5.86 8.77
C LYS A 71 9.07 4.92 8.31
N THR A 72 8.83 3.61 8.44
CA THR A 72 9.75 2.57 7.98
C THR A 72 9.94 2.63 6.48
N LEU A 73 8.85 2.66 5.70
CA LEU A 73 8.95 2.62 4.25
C LEU A 73 9.69 3.84 3.67
N ARG A 74 9.51 5.02 4.27
CA ARG A 74 10.19 6.26 3.86
C ARG A 74 11.71 6.18 3.90
N VAL A 75 12.27 5.40 4.84
CA VAL A 75 13.73 5.32 5.04
C VAL A 75 14.36 4.14 4.32
N LEU A 76 13.57 3.18 3.82
CA LEU A 76 14.08 2.06 3.04
C LEU A 76 14.36 2.51 1.60
N ARG A 77 15.63 2.41 1.19
CA ARG A 77 16.08 2.77 -0.16
C ARG A 77 16.72 1.55 -0.79
N HIS A 78 15.95 0.77 -1.54
CA HIS A 78 16.42 -0.43 -2.23
C HIS A 78 15.59 -0.68 -3.51
N PRO A 79 16.18 -1.11 -4.64
CA PRO A 79 15.46 -1.32 -5.91
C PRO A 79 14.33 -2.35 -5.88
N HIS A 80 14.27 -3.17 -4.83
CA HIS A 80 13.25 -4.21 -4.63
C HIS A 80 12.37 -3.97 -3.39
N VAL A 81 12.43 -2.76 -2.83
CA VAL A 81 11.51 -2.29 -1.79
C VAL A 81 10.66 -1.18 -2.40
N LEU A 82 9.38 -1.15 -2.04
CA LEU A 82 8.44 -0.15 -2.52
C LEU A 82 8.90 1.26 -2.15
N LYS A 83 9.07 2.12 -3.14
CA LYS A 83 9.49 3.50 -2.95
C LYS A 83 8.29 4.40 -2.61
N VAL A 84 8.40 5.11 -1.49
CA VAL A 84 7.52 6.24 -1.16
C VAL A 84 7.96 7.48 -1.95
N GLU A 85 7.02 8.08 -2.65
CA GLU A 85 7.22 9.32 -3.40
C GLU A 85 6.84 10.52 -2.55
N GLU A 86 5.66 10.49 -1.93
CA GLU A 86 5.14 11.61 -1.15
C GLU A 86 4.34 11.11 0.05
N VAL A 87 4.39 11.84 1.16
CA VAL A 87 3.64 11.52 2.37
C VAL A 87 2.82 12.72 2.74
N PHE A 88 1.53 12.52 2.97
CA PHE A 88 0.61 13.58 3.34
C PHE A 88 0.47 13.64 4.85
N GLU A 89 0.06 14.81 5.33
CA GLU A 89 -0.18 15.03 6.75
C GLU A 89 -1.21 14.04 7.30
N ASP A 90 -0.93 13.50 8.49
CA ASP A 90 -1.85 12.65 9.23
C ASP A 90 -3.08 13.47 9.63
N SER A 91 -4.20 13.23 8.95
CA SER A 91 -5.44 13.92 9.25
C SER A 91 -6.17 13.22 10.39
N ARG A 92 -7.08 13.92 11.08
CA ARG A 92 -7.96 13.30 12.08
C ARG A 92 -8.78 12.14 11.52
N ARG A 93 -9.04 12.11 10.21
CA ARG A 93 -9.88 11.11 9.54
C ARG A 93 -9.11 10.04 8.79
N SER A 94 -7.85 10.26 8.41
CA SER A 94 -7.15 9.33 7.51
C SER A 94 -5.64 9.43 7.55
N LEU A 95 -4.97 8.32 7.24
CA LEU A 95 -3.55 8.27 6.89
C LEU A 95 -3.42 8.09 5.37
N CYS A 96 -2.48 8.80 4.74
CA CYS A 96 -2.29 8.76 3.29
C CYS A 96 -0.82 8.96 2.88
N PHE A 97 -0.35 8.14 1.96
CA PHE A 97 0.93 8.35 1.28
C PHE A 97 0.88 7.80 -0.16
N VAL A 98 1.76 8.33 -1.01
CA VAL A 98 1.89 7.97 -2.43
C VAL A 98 3.21 7.23 -2.65
N THR A 99 3.16 6.22 -3.50
CA THR A 99 4.27 5.34 -3.87
C THR A 99 4.35 5.21 -5.38
N GLU A 100 5.47 4.68 -5.88
CA GLU A 100 5.55 4.14 -7.25
C GLU A 100 4.34 3.22 -7.56
N ARG A 101 3.92 3.14 -8.83
CA ARG A 101 2.76 2.35 -9.23
C ARG A 101 2.89 0.88 -8.78
N VAL A 102 1.96 0.45 -7.95
CA VAL A 102 1.76 -0.96 -7.59
C VAL A 102 0.85 -1.59 -8.64
N THR A 103 1.37 -2.58 -9.37
CA THR A 103 0.56 -3.34 -10.31
C THR A 103 -0.01 -4.57 -9.61
N CYS A 104 0.81 -5.44 -9.02
CA CYS A 104 0.37 -6.63 -8.28
C CYS A 104 1.00 -6.78 -6.89
N SER A 105 0.34 -7.57 -6.04
CA SER A 105 0.98 -8.21 -4.90
C SER A 105 1.64 -9.53 -5.33
N LEU A 106 2.68 -10.00 -4.60
CA LEU A 106 3.25 -11.33 -4.82
C LEU A 106 2.22 -12.45 -4.61
N ALA A 107 1.26 -12.26 -3.70
CA ALA A 107 0.17 -13.21 -3.51
C ALA A 107 -0.65 -13.33 -4.81
N ASN A 108 -1.03 -12.21 -5.42
CA ASN A 108 -1.76 -12.17 -6.68
C ASN A 108 -0.97 -12.83 -7.81
N ALA A 109 0.33 -12.54 -7.90
CA ALA A 109 1.23 -13.18 -8.86
C ALA A 109 1.34 -14.71 -8.65
N CYS A 110 1.22 -15.17 -7.41
CA CYS A 110 1.17 -16.57 -7.03
C CYS A 110 -0.26 -17.17 -7.04
N LYS A 111 -1.23 -16.50 -7.70
CA LYS A 111 -2.65 -16.92 -7.81
C LYS A 111 -3.40 -16.98 -6.47
N ASN A 112 -2.94 -16.24 -5.46
CA ASN A 112 -3.63 -16.05 -4.19
C ASN A 112 -4.21 -14.63 -4.12
N SER A 113 -5.53 -14.50 -4.23
CA SER A 113 -6.24 -13.22 -4.40
C SER A 113 -7.03 -12.78 -3.16
N THR A 114 -6.72 -13.30 -1.97
CA THR A 114 -7.46 -12.97 -0.73
C THR A 114 -7.41 -11.49 -0.33
N ASN A 115 -6.47 -10.73 -0.88
CA ASN A 115 -6.30 -9.29 -0.64
C ASN A 115 -6.81 -8.40 -1.79
N ILE A 116 -7.56 -8.97 -2.75
CA ILE A 116 -8.23 -8.20 -3.80
C ILE A 116 -9.64 -7.87 -3.32
N VAL A 117 -9.98 -6.59 -3.24
CA VAL A 117 -11.34 -6.16 -2.98
C VAL A 117 -12.16 -6.40 -4.25
N PRO A 118 -13.30 -7.11 -4.20
CA PRO A 118 -14.16 -7.25 -5.37
C PRO A 118 -14.58 -5.87 -5.85
N ASP A 119 -14.45 -5.62 -7.16
CA ASP A 119 -15.00 -4.40 -7.76
C ASP A 119 -16.53 -4.34 -7.57
N HIS A 120 -17.15 -3.18 -7.77
CA HIS A 120 -18.61 -2.99 -7.68
C HIS A 120 -19.41 -3.92 -8.63
N ARG A 121 -18.75 -4.55 -9.60
CA ARG A 121 -19.32 -5.59 -10.49
C ARG A 121 -18.92 -7.02 -10.12
N GLY A 122 -18.35 -7.27 -8.95
CA GLY A 122 -17.88 -8.59 -8.51
C GLY A 122 -16.68 -9.13 -9.29
N ARG A 123 -16.01 -8.30 -10.09
CA ARG A 123 -14.84 -8.72 -10.89
C ARG A 123 -13.56 -8.54 -10.07
N VAL A 124 -12.86 -9.65 -9.86
CA VAL A 124 -11.46 -9.63 -9.42
C VAL A 124 -10.65 -9.10 -10.61
N GLY A 125 -10.06 -7.91 -10.47
CA GLY A 125 -9.22 -7.31 -11.51
C GLY A 125 -8.17 -8.31 -11.96
N ARG A 126 -8.29 -8.80 -13.20
CA ARG A 126 -7.39 -9.81 -13.78
C ARG A 126 -6.08 -9.12 -14.11
N LEU A 127 -5.24 -8.93 -13.09
CA LEU A 127 -3.99 -8.24 -13.29
C LEU A 127 -3.04 -9.11 -14.12
N HIS A 128 -2.39 -8.51 -15.10
CA HIS A 128 -1.54 -9.19 -16.06
C HIS A 128 -0.23 -9.61 -15.38
N ILE A 129 -0.13 -10.86 -14.92
CA ILE A 129 1.07 -11.39 -14.27
C ILE A 129 2.15 -11.61 -15.32
N ARG A 130 3.03 -10.64 -15.53
CA ARG A 130 4.24 -10.85 -16.34
C ARG A 130 5.31 -11.52 -15.49
N ARG A 131 5.36 -12.86 -15.58
CA ARG A 131 6.44 -13.77 -15.10
C ARG A 131 6.61 -13.87 -13.57
N THR A 132 6.15 -14.97 -12.99
CA THR A 132 6.20 -15.28 -11.54
C THR A 132 7.60 -15.45 -10.94
N HIS A 133 8.58 -15.91 -11.74
CA HIS A 133 9.94 -16.17 -11.27
C HIS A 133 10.71 -14.90 -10.89
N THR A 134 10.57 -13.83 -11.67
CA THR A 134 11.20 -12.53 -11.39
C THR A 134 10.63 -11.88 -10.14
N CYS A 135 9.33 -12.03 -9.88
CA CYS A 135 8.68 -11.56 -8.65
C CYS A 135 9.25 -12.24 -7.40
N ARG A 136 9.47 -13.56 -7.44
CA ARG A 136 10.01 -14.33 -6.30
C ARG A 136 11.46 -13.96 -5.97
N TRP A 137 12.31 -13.75 -6.97
CA TRP A 137 13.71 -13.35 -6.75
C TRP A 137 13.80 -11.95 -6.16
N ARG A 138 13.08 -10.98 -6.73
CA ARG A 138 13.03 -9.59 -6.21
C ARG A 138 12.52 -9.55 -4.78
N HIS A 139 11.49 -10.34 -4.47
CA HIS A 139 10.97 -10.49 -3.12
C HIS A 139 12.05 -10.96 -2.13
N ARG A 140 12.82 -11.99 -2.48
CA ARG A 140 13.89 -12.50 -1.61
C ARG A 140 14.97 -11.45 -1.35
N GLN A 141 15.34 -10.65 -2.35
CA GLN A 141 16.32 -9.58 -2.20
C GLN A 141 15.79 -8.45 -1.27
N GLY A 142 14.54 -8.03 -1.46
CA GLY A 142 13.90 -7.04 -0.59
C GLY A 142 13.82 -7.49 0.87
N GLN A 143 13.44 -8.76 1.11
CA GLN A 143 13.39 -9.32 2.46
C GLN A 143 14.76 -9.36 3.15
N ARG A 144 15.81 -9.78 2.44
CA ARG A 144 17.18 -9.78 2.97
C ARG A 144 17.63 -8.37 3.37
N TYR A 145 17.31 -7.37 2.57
CA TYR A 145 17.62 -5.97 2.87
C TYR A 145 16.87 -5.45 4.10
N CYS A 146 15.58 -5.74 4.23
CA CYS A 146 14.82 -5.34 5.42
C CYS A 146 15.36 -6.03 6.69
N TRP A 147 15.68 -7.32 6.59
CA TRP A 147 16.25 -8.10 7.68
C TRP A 147 17.61 -7.53 8.14
N SER A 148 18.50 -7.17 7.21
CA SER A 148 19.80 -6.59 7.56
C SER A 148 19.70 -5.22 8.24
N ARG A 149 18.54 -4.56 8.17
CA ARG A 149 18.27 -3.28 8.84
C ARG A 149 17.61 -3.47 10.21
N GLY A 150 17.55 -4.70 10.75
CA GLY A 150 16.90 -5.01 12.02
C GLY A 150 15.38 -4.81 11.99
N ARG A 151 14.78 -4.80 10.79
CA ARG A 151 13.33 -4.64 10.63
C ARG A 151 12.74 -6.01 10.33
N GLU A 152 12.04 -6.56 11.32
CA GLU A 152 11.21 -7.74 11.08
C GLU A 152 10.20 -7.39 9.99
N SER A 153 9.98 -8.31 9.03
CA SER A 153 9.16 -8.10 7.83
C SER A 153 7.64 -7.99 8.13
N ARG A 154 7.26 -7.42 9.28
CA ARG A 154 5.89 -7.04 9.63
C ARG A 154 5.51 -5.69 9.05
N ALA A 155 6.49 -4.79 8.91
CA ALA A 155 6.29 -3.47 8.36
C ALA A 155 6.12 -3.57 6.84
N LEU A 156 4.86 -3.71 6.43
CA LEU A 156 4.40 -3.80 5.06
C LEU A 156 4.78 -5.12 4.38
N SER A 157 3.73 -5.77 3.91
CA SER A 157 3.69 -6.44 2.61
C SER A 157 4.15 -5.47 1.49
N ALA A 158 5.41 -5.00 1.53
CA ALA A 158 6.12 -4.25 0.49
C ALA A 158 6.45 -5.18 -0.68
N ARG A 159 5.42 -5.89 -1.14
CA ARG A 159 5.42 -6.89 -2.18
C ARG A 159 5.30 -6.15 -3.50
N ASN A 160 6.39 -5.52 -3.92
CA ASN A 160 6.44 -4.90 -5.23
C ASN A 160 6.46 -6.02 -6.27
N CYS A 161 5.31 -6.38 -6.85
CA CYS A 161 5.32 -6.91 -8.20
C CYS A 161 5.11 -5.72 -9.11
N ARG A 162 6.22 -5.27 -9.72
CA ARG A 162 6.21 -4.37 -10.86
C ARG A 162 5.69 -5.13 -12.07
#